data_AF-A0A2V9BWN7-F1
#
_entry.id   AF-A0A2V9BWN7-F1
#
_cell.length_a   1.000
_cell.length_b   1.000
_cell.length_c   1.000
_cell.angle_alpha   90.00
_cell.angle_beta   90.00
_cell.angle_gamma   90.00
#
_symmetry.space_group_name_H-M   'P 1'
#
loop_
_entity.id
_entity.type
_entity.pdbx_description
1 polymer ?
#
loop_
_entity_poly.entity_id
_entity_poly.type
_entity_poly.pdbx_seq_one_letter_code
_entity_poly.pdbx_strand_id
1 'polypeptide(L)'
;MGPRRPYWAAFALALLSAGTVAAQTAPEQSCKSDDSAKIVRIDDRNERVFVVVKIDQINTTAKARKLLFPLQASLKQCRSNWGRTWAVSFFSDAKYAGYKSDDNLASLVANGSWAKAYLGEYERQTQRLILNPAERERIKFLKVPLP
;
A
#
# COMPACT_ATOMS: atom_id res chain seq x y z
N MET A 1 -68.15 -23.57 -24.32
CA MET A 1 -67.06 -22.58 -24.20
C MET A 1 -66.21 -22.99 -23.00
N GLY A 2 -64.92 -23.27 -23.24
CA GLY A 2 -64.09 -24.14 -22.40
C GLY A 2 -63.75 -23.60 -20.99
N PRO A 3 -63.45 -24.50 -20.04
CA PRO A 3 -63.12 -24.12 -18.67
C PRO A 3 -61.66 -23.66 -18.55
N ARG A 4 -61.47 -22.51 -17.91
CA ARG A 4 -60.17 -21.94 -17.55
C ARG A 4 -59.65 -22.62 -16.27
N ARG A 5 -58.47 -23.24 -16.35
CA ARG A 5 -57.63 -23.56 -15.18
C ARG A 5 -56.73 -22.35 -14.88
N PRO A 6 -56.47 -22.08 -13.61
CA PRO A 6 -55.09 -21.89 -13.22
C PRO A 6 -54.69 -22.77 -12.03
N TYR A 7 -53.40 -23.09 -12.06
CA TYR A 7 -52.72 -24.08 -11.25
C TYR A 7 -52.36 -23.52 -9.87
N TRP A 8 -52.42 -24.41 -8.89
CA TRP A 8 -51.95 -24.22 -7.52
C TRP A 8 -50.41 -24.06 -7.52
N ALA A 9 -49.90 -22.97 -6.96
CA ALA A 9 -48.49 -22.84 -6.62
C ALA A 9 -48.31 -23.22 -5.15
N ALA A 10 -47.74 -24.41 -4.91
CA ALA A 10 -47.32 -24.84 -3.58
C ALA A 10 -45.97 -24.19 -3.24
N PHE A 11 -45.93 -23.44 -2.14
CA PHE A 11 -44.71 -22.91 -1.55
C PHE A 11 -44.02 -24.02 -0.74
N ALA A 12 -42.85 -24.47 -1.19
CA ALA A 12 -41.97 -25.33 -0.40
C ALA A 12 -41.01 -24.46 0.42
N LEU A 13 -41.18 -24.47 1.75
CA LEU A 13 -40.27 -23.85 2.70
C LEU A 13 -38.98 -24.69 2.79
N ALA A 14 -37.85 -24.15 2.31
CA ALA A 14 -36.55 -24.76 2.52
C ALA A 14 -35.96 -24.28 3.86
N LEU A 15 -35.77 -25.22 4.79
CA LEU A 15 -35.07 -25.05 6.05
C LEU A 15 -33.58 -24.77 5.78
N LEU A 16 -33.12 -23.56 6.08
CA LEU A 16 -31.71 -23.18 6.03
C LEU A 16 -31.03 -23.52 7.35
N SER A 17 -30.11 -24.48 7.27
CA SER A 17 -29.21 -24.91 8.33
C SER A 17 -28.30 -23.75 8.76
N ALA A 18 -28.52 -23.22 9.96
CA ALA A 18 -27.64 -22.23 10.58
C ALA A 18 -26.34 -22.92 11.07
N GLY A 19 -25.34 -23.01 10.20
CA GLY A 19 -23.97 -23.33 10.59
C GLY A 19 -23.33 -22.11 11.25
N THR A 20 -23.18 -22.13 12.56
CA THR A 20 -22.39 -21.14 13.31
C THR A 20 -20.92 -21.29 12.91
N VAL A 21 -20.45 -20.45 12.00
CA VAL A 21 -19.02 -20.28 11.72
C VAL A 21 -18.41 -19.55 12.91
N ALA A 22 -17.74 -20.30 13.80
CA ALA A 22 -16.89 -19.72 14.82
C ALA A 22 -15.74 -18.98 14.11
N ALA A 23 -15.79 -17.66 14.12
CA ALA A 23 -14.69 -16.82 13.65
C ALA A 23 -13.48 -17.06 14.56
N GLN A 24 -12.52 -17.84 14.07
CA GLN A 24 -11.22 -17.99 14.70
C GLN A 24 -10.48 -16.66 14.58
N THR A 25 -10.44 -15.89 15.66
CA THR A 25 -9.55 -14.73 15.78
C THR A 25 -8.11 -15.24 15.73
N ALA A 26 -7.47 -15.06 14.57
CA ALA A 26 -6.04 -15.26 14.42
C ALA A 26 -5.29 -14.39 15.46
N PRO A 27 -4.16 -14.87 16.00
CA PRO A 27 -3.40 -14.11 16.98
C PRO A 27 -2.99 -12.76 16.37
N GLU A 28 -3.28 -11.67 17.07
CA GLU A 28 -2.77 -10.33 16.75
C GLU A 28 -1.23 -10.38 16.81
N GLN A 29 -0.60 -10.71 15.68
CA GLN A 29 0.81 -10.39 15.49
C GLN A 29 0.90 -8.88 15.57
N SER A 30 1.42 -8.40 16.70
CA SER A 30 1.72 -6.99 16.96
C SER A 30 2.71 -6.50 15.90
N CYS A 31 2.19 -6.11 14.74
CA CYS A 31 2.86 -5.42 13.67
C CYS A 31 3.10 -3.96 14.07
N LYS A 32 3.80 -3.78 15.20
CA LYS A 32 4.28 -2.46 15.60
C LYS A 32 5.29 -1.99 14.57
N SER A 33 5.12 -0.73 14.19
CA SER A 33 5.95 0.06 13.28
C SER A 33 7.41 -0.41 13.28
N ASP A 34 7.88 -0.87 12.13
CA ASP A 34 9.25 -1.28 11.92
C ASP A 34 10.18 -0.07 12.11
N ASP A 35 10.84 0.04 13.27
CA ASP A 35 11.70 1.19 13.65
C ASP A 35 12.86 1.44 12.66
N SER A 36 13.15 0.49 11.78
CA SER A 36 14.22 0.57 10.78
C SER A 36 13.93 1.56 9.64
N ALA A 37 12.65 1.80 9.35
CA ALA A 37 12.19 2.81 8.41
C ALA A 37 11.20 3.72 9.14
N LYS A 38 11.33 5.05 9.03
CA LYS A 38 10.34 5.98 9.59
C LYS A 38 9.03 5.91 8.79
N ILE A 39 8.30 4.81 8.92
CA ILE A 39 7.00 4.59 8.31
C ILE A 39 6.03 5.55 8.99
N VAL A 40 5.41 6.43 8.21
CA VAL A 40 4.47 7.44 8.73
C VAL A 40 3.04 7.17 8.30
N ARG A 41 2.84 6.35 7.27
CA ARG A 41 1.54 5.91 6.81
C ARG A 41 1.67 4.59 6.06
N ILE A 42 0.64 3.77 6.18
CA ILE A 42 0.46 2.58 5.36
C ILE A 42 -0.93 2.64 4.74
N ASP A 43 -1.01 2.29 3.46
CA ASP A 43 -2.26 2.17 2.72
C ASP A 43 -2.41 0.72 2.24
N ASP A 44 -3.23 -0.05 2.94
CA ASP A 44 -3.45 -1.46 2.63
C ASP A 44 -4.24 -1.70 1.35
N ARG A 45 -4.97 -0.69 0.84
CA ARG A 45 -5.73 -0.84 -0.41
C ARG A 45 -4.85 -0.75 -1.64
N ASN A 46 -3.88 0.16 -1.61
CA ASN A 46 -2.92 0.37 -2.70
C ASN A 46 -1.57 -0.32 -2.46
N GLU A 47 -1.48 -1.13 -1.40
CA GLU A 47 -0.27 -1.82 -0.95
C GLU A 47 0.95 -0.89 -0.87
N ARG A 48 0.75 0.30 -0.28
CA ARG A 48 1.74 1.38 -0.31
C ARG A 48 2.20 1.77 1.08
N VAL A 49 3.52 1.89 1.24
CA VAL A 49 4.15 2.38 2.47
C VAL A 49 4.68 3.79 2.23
N PHE A 50 4.46 4.69 3.17
CA PHE A 50 4.98 6.05 3.15
C PHE A 50 6.08 6.17 4.20
N VAL A 51 7.28 6.54 3.78
CA VAL A 51 8.49 6.54 4.63
C VAL A 51 9.17 7.90 4.58
N VAL A 52 9.57 8.40 5.75
CA VAL A 52 10.42 9.60 5.85
C VAL A 52 11.90 9.23 5.82
N VAL A 53 12.63 9.83 4.89
CA VAL A 53 14.07 9.60 4.69
C VAL A 53 14.78 10.90 4.33
N LYS A 54 16.10 10.92 4.49
CA LYS A 54 16.96 11.87 3.81
C LYS A 54 17.37 11.31 2.44
N ILE A 55 17.53 12.19 1.45
CA ILE A 55 17.86 11.75 0.07
C ILE A 55 19.15 10.92 0.00
N ASP A 56 20.13 11.23 0.84
CA ASP A 56 21.39 10.50 0.92
C ASP A 56 21.24 9.07 1.42
N GLN A 57 20.08 8.67 1.96
CA GLN A 57 19.77 7.30 2.37
C GLN A 57 19.22 6.43 1.23
N ILE A 58 18.81 7.03 0.11
CA ILE A 58 18.22 6.29 -1.03
C ILE A 58 18.86 6.62 -2.38
N ASN A 59 19.82 7.56 -2.43
CA ASN A 59 20.38 8.07 -3.69
C ASN A 59 21.29 7.09 -4.48
N THR A 60 21.54 5.89 -3.94
CA THR A 60 22.24 4.81 -4.64
C THR A 60 21.54 3.47 -4.41
N THR A 61 21.74 2.50 -5.31
CA THR A 61 21.17 1.16 -5.19
C THR A 61 21.50 0.48 -3.86
N ALA A 62 22.76 0.57 -3.40
CA ALA A 62 23.18 -0.07 -2.15
C ALA A 62 22.46 0.53 -0.93
N LYS A 63 22.32 1.86 -0.89
CA LYS A 63 21.67 2.54 0.22
C LYS A 63 20.15 2.31 0.23
N ALA A 64 19.51 2.42 -0.93
CA ALA A 64 18.10 2.08 -1.09
C ALA A 64 17.82 0.63 -0.67
N ARG A 65 18.67 -0.32 -1.07
CA ARG A 65 18.55 -1.73 -0.68
C ARG A 65 18.68 -1.93 0.83
N LYS A 66 19.60 -1.22 1.49
CA LYS A 66 19.78 -1.27 2.95
C LYS A 66 18.50 -0.89 3.71
N LEU A 67 17.71 0.05 3.17
CA LEU A 67 16.43 0.45 3.74
C LEU A 67 15.29 -0.50 3.34
N LEU A 68 15.22 -0.89 2.06
CA LEU A 68 14.12 -1.69 1.53
C LEU A 68 14.16 -3.17 1.98
N PHE A 69 15.33 -3.72 2.27
CA PHE A 69 15.47 -5.11 2.69
C PHE A 69 14.78 -5.43 4.04
N PRO A 70 15.03 -4.69 5.15
CA PRO A 70 14.30 -4.91 6.40
C PRO A 70 12.80 -4.63 6.24
N LEU A 71 12.43 -3.56 5.51
CA LEU A 71 11.03 -3.27 5.21
C LEU A 71 10.33 -4.44 4.51
N GLN A 72 10.99 -5.08 3.53
CA GLN A 72 10.45 -6.28 2.89
C GLN A 72 10.22 -7.42 3.89
N ALA A 73 11.13 -7.63 4.83
CA ALA A 73 10.97 -8.67 5.85
C ALA A 73 9.74 -8.40 6.73
N SER A 74 9.56 -7.15 7.17
CA SER A 74 8.37 -6.72 7.92
C SER A 74 7.08 -6.86 7.13
N LEU A 75 7.07 -6.44 5.85
CA LEU A 75 5.90 -6.62 4.98
C LEU A 75 5.57 -8.10 4.76
N LYS A 76 6.56 -8.98 4.59
CA LYS A 76 6.31 -10.43 4.48
C LYS A 76 5.66 -11.02 5.74
N GLN A 77 6.02 -10.51 6.92
CA GLN A 77 5.44 -10.96 8.19
C GLN A 77 4.03 -10.40 8.41
N CYS A 78 3.85 -9.09 8.18
CA CYS A 78 2.65 -8.37 8.57
C CYS A 78 1.59 -8.25 7.48
N ARG A 79 1.99 -8.38 6.23
CA ARG A 79 1.19 -8.19 5.01
C ARG A 79 1.56 -9.26 3.98
N SER A 80 1.55 -10.50 4.44
CA SER A 80 1.95 -11.67 3.64
C SER A 80 1.19 -11.80 2.32
N ASN A 81 -0.03 -11.24 2.25
CA ASN A 81 -0.88 -11.19 1.07
C ASN A 81 -0.42 -10.20 -0.01
N TRP A 82 0.40 -9.19 0.30
CA TRP A 82 0.87 -8.19 -0.68
C TRP A 82 1.89 -8.75 -1.68
N GLY A 83 2.53 -9.89 -1.39
CA GLY A 83 3.49 -10.53 -2.30
C GLY A 83 4.55 -9.58 -2.89
N ARG A 84 4.43 -9.27 -4.19
CA ARG A 84 5.36 -8.41 -4.95
C ARG A 84 4.73 -7.11 -5.46
N THR A 85 3.49 -6.80 -5.09
CA THR A 85 2.72 -5.67 -5.64
C THR A 85 2.88 -4.38 -4.86
N TRP A 86 3.55 -4.43 -3.70
CA TRP A 86 3.74 -3.26 -2.86
C TRP A 86 4.70 -2.21 -3.44
N ALA A 87 4.45 -0.97 -3.03
CA ALA A 87 5.25 0.19 -3.37
C ALA A 87 5.63 1.01 -2.14
N VAL A 88 6.67 1.84 -2.27
CA VAL A 88 7.12 2.75 -1.21
C VAL A 88 7.25 4.15 -1.77
N SER A 89 6.60 5.11 -1.11
CA SER A 89 6.81 6.53 -1.35
C SER A 89 7.72 7.11 -0.27
N PHE A 90 8.84 7.68 -0.70
CA PHE A 90 9.83 8.31 0.16
C PHE A 90 9.62 9.83 0.22
N PHE A 91 9.54 10.37 1.43
CA PHE A 91 9.36 11.80 1.68
C PHE A 91 10.45 12.36 2.59
N SER A 92 10.73 13.65 2.48
CA SER A 92 11.68 14.33 3.38
C SER A 92 11.10 14.64 4.76
N ASP A 93 9.77 14.73 4.90
CA ASP A 93 9.07 15.04 6.14
C ASP A 93 7.68 14.39 6.14
N ALA A 94 7.20 14.01 7.33
CA ALA A 94 5.92 13.33 7.54
C ALA A 94 4.72 14.15 7.05
N LYS A 95 4.77 15.48 7.14
CA LYS A 95 3.66 16.35 6.73
C LYS A 95 3.37 16.32 5.23
N TYR A 96 4.31 15.83 4.41
CA TYR A 96 4.13 15.68 2.97
C TYR A 96 3.70 14.26 2.57
N ALA A 97 3.73 13.31 3.50
CA ALA A 97 3.61 11.88 3.23
C ALA A 97 2.15 11.48 2.95
N GLY A 98 1.75 11.57 1.69
CA GLY A 98 0.45 11.20 1.20
C GLY A 98 0.36 11.32 -0.32
N TYR A 99 -0.83 11.11 -0.86
CA TYR A 99 -1.06 11.25 -2.29
C TYR A 99 -1.20 12.72 -2.66
N LYS A 100 -0.76 13.07 -3.87
CA LYS A 100 -0.96 14.42 -4.43
C LYS A 100 -2.44 14.84 -4.44
N SER A 101 -3.36 13.89 -4.49
CA SER A 101 -4.81 14.10 -4.49
C SER A 101 -5.44 14.16 -3.09
N ASP A 102 -4.68 13.97 -2.01
CA ASP A 102 -5.24 14.05 -0.67
C ASP A 102 -5.55 15.52 -0.34
N ASP A 103 -6.79 15.81 0.08
CA ASP A 103 -7.27 17.19 0.32
C ASP A 103 -6.42 17.96 1.33
N ASN A 104 -5.92 17.28 2.36
CA ASN A 104 -5.06 17.87 3.39
C ASN A 104 -3.67 18.26 2.86
N LEU A 105 -3.29 17.82 1.66
CA LEU A 105 -2.04 18.17 0.99
C LEU A 105 -2.22 19.22 -0.11
N ALA A 106 -3.45 19.63 -0.42
CA ALA A 106 -3.76 20.50 -1.55
C ALA A 106 -2.94 21.81 -1.57
N SER A 107 -2.78 22.47 -0.42
CA SER A 107 -1.98 23.69 -0.29
C SER A 107 -0.47 23.46 -0.48
N LEU A 108 0.05 22.31 -0.03
CA LEU A 108 1.46 21.90 -0.23
C LEU A 108 1.74 21.49 -1.68
N VAL A 109 0.73 20.95 -2.36
CA VAL A 109 0.79 20.65 -3.79
C VAL A 109 0.75 21.93 -4.61
N ALA A 110 -0.18 22.84 -4.29
CA ALA A 110 -0.36 24.12 -4.99
C ALA A 110 0.91 24.99 -4.96
N ASN A 111 1.62 25.02 -3.83
CA ASN A 111 2.87 25.77 -3.69
C ASN A 111 4.13 24.99 -4.12
N GLY A 112 3.98 23.77 -4.64
CA GLY A 112 5.07 22.93 -5.13
C GLY A 112 5.98 22.31 -4.06
N SER A 113 5.74 22.56 -2.77
CA SER A 113 6.54 21.99 -1.69
C SER A 113 6.41 20.47 -1.59
N TRP A 114 5.24 19.92 -1.88
CA TRP A 114 5.01 18.47 -1.92
C TRP A 114 5.91 17.79 -2.96
N ALA A 115 6.02 18.37 -4.17
CA ALA A 115 6.84 17.80 -5.24
C ALA A 115 8.32 17.73 -4.84
N LYS A 116 8.85 18.79 -4.20
CA LYS A 116 10.23 18.85 -3.70
C LYS A 116 10.47 17.89 -2.53
N ALA A 117 9.43 17.61 -1.74
CA ALA A 117 9.51 16.69 -0.61
C ALA A 117 9.34 15.23 -1.01
N TYR A 118 8.80 14.93 -2.20
CA TYR A 118 8.62 13.58 -2.72
C TYR A 118 9.92 13.07 -3.35
N LEU A 119 10.76 12.47 -2.51
CA LEU A 119 12.15 12.13 -2.82
C LEU A 119 12.30 10.91 -3.72
N GLY A 120 11.37 9.96 -3.64
CA GLY A 120 11.44 8.77 -4.48
C GLY A 120 10.25 7.83 -4.38
N GLU A 121 10.14 6.94 -5.34
CA GLU A 121 9.16 5.87 -5.40
C GLU A 121 9.83 4.55 -5.74
N TYR A 122 9.66 3.53 -4.88
CA TYR A 122 10.08 2.17 -5.17
C TYR A 122 8.88 1.29 -5.50
N GLU A 123 9.00 0.48 -6.55
CA GLU A 123 8.01 -0.49 -6.97
C GLU A 123 8.60 -1.91 -6.87
N ARG A 124 8.01 -2.77 -6.02
CA ARG A 124 8.56 -4.11 -5.78
C ARG A 124 8.48 -5.02 -6.99
N GLN A 125 7.43 -4.88 -7.78
CA GLN A 125 7.18 -5.74 -8.95
C GLN A 125 8.33 -5.61 -9.95
N THR A 126 8.69 -4.37 -10.28
CA THR A 126 9.73 -4.02 -11.26
C THR A 126 11.12 -3.87 -10.64
N GLN A 127 11.22 -3.83 -9.31
CA GLN A 127 12.45 -3.58 -8.56
C GLN A 127 13.12 -2.25 -8.94
N ARG A 128 12.29 -1.24 -9.23
CA ARG A 128 12.74 0.07 -9.71
C ARG A 128 12.48 1.12 -8.65
N LEU A 129 13.51 1.90 -8.35
CA LEU A 129 13.41 3.14 -7.58
C LEU A 129 13.53 4.32 -8.54
N ILE A 130 12.54 5.20 -8.52
CA ILE A 130 12.50 6.48 -9.23
C ILE A 130 12.80 7.56 -8.21
N LEU A 131 13.88 8.32 -8.38
CA LEU A 131 14.20 9.48 -7.54
C LEU A 131 13.58 10.75 -8.15
N ASN A 132 13.11 11.65 -7.29
CA ASN A 132 12.41 12.90 -7.64
C ASN A 132 11.25 12.70 -8.65
N PRO A 133 10.31 11.75 -8.42
CA PRO A 133 9.27 11.38 -9.38
C PRO A 133 8.35 12.54 -9.80
N ALA A 134 8.23 13.59 -8.97
CA ALA A 134 7.42 14.77 -9.28
C ALA A 134 8.18 15.87 -10.05
N GLU A 135 9.50 15.76 -10.22
CA GLU A 135 10.35 16.76 -10.86
C GLU A 135 10.94 16.20 -12.16
N ARG A 136 10.22 16.33 -13.28
CA ARG A 136 10.53 15.67 -14.58
C ARG A 136 12.00 15.79 -15.01
N GLU A 137 12.59 16.96 -14.86
CA GLU A 137 13.99 17.25 -15.27
C GLU A 137 15.04 16.59 -14.36
N ARG A 138 14.63 16.11 -13.18
CA ARG A 138 15.50 15.57 -12.13
C ARG A 138 15.22 14.10 -11.83
N ILE A 139 14.40 13.45 -12.65
CA ILE A 139 14.08 12.03 -12.51
C ILE A 139 15.35 11.19 -12.73
N LYS A 140 15.62 10.28 -11.79
CA LYS A 140 16.70 9.29 -11.91
C LYS A 140 16.18 7.90 -11.58
N PHE A 141 16.54 6.93 -12.40
CA PHE A 141 16.16 5.52 -12.19
C PHE A 141 17.29 4.72 -11.58
N LEU A 142 16.95 3.88 -10.59
CA LEU A 142 17.85 2.91 -9.98
C LEU A 142 17.17 1.54 -10.01
N LYS A 143 17.88 0.52 -10.49
CA LYS A 143 17.48 -0.87 -10.28
C LYS A 143 17.92 -1.27 -8.87
N VAL A 144 16.97 -1.67 -8.03
CA VAL A 144 17.21 -2.03 -6.62
C VAL A 144 16.65 -3.44 -6.38
N PRO A 145 17.45 -4.47 -6.68
CA PRO A 145 17.00 -5.85 -6.55
C PRO A 145 16.83 -6.24 -5.08
N LEU A 146 15.71 -6.86 -4.79
CA LEU A 146 15.41 -7.52 -3.52
C LEU A 146 15.18 -9.01 -3.77
N PRO A 147 15.57 -9.89 -2.84
CA PRO A 147 15.29 -11.32 -2.96
C PRO A 147 13.80 -11.63 -2.84
#